data_AF-A0A2Z7AS46-F1
#
_entry.id   AF-A0A2Z7AS46-F1
#
_cell.length_a   1.000
_cell.length_b   1.000
_cell.length_c   1.000
_cell.angle_alpha   90.00
_cell.angle_beta   90.00
_cell.angle_gamma   90.00
#
_symmetry.space_group_name_H-M   'P 1'
#
loop_
_entity.id
_entity.type
_entity.pdbx_description
1 polymer ?
#
loop_
_entity_poly.entity_id
_entity_poly.type
_entity_poly.pdbx_seq_one_letter_code
_entity_poly.pdbx_strand_id
1 'polypeptide(L)'
;MLKGDAALWWKGAVVGLFLESLSWCEFKKVYYEKYFPVDARSQLIWEFMSLRQGDKSVAEYVRQFERGCTFVPSIATVESEKLRQFTDGLRPDIRHDVNMADVETYMAAVNRAYRSERGWKDMRDDYQRKRQMQQPIRGQSSQPPAKRPYQGPPKSPSPQGQRQQRQQGQQKPQQQGPVPLDLYSFQYERSAVSSIHDLLC
;
A
#
# COMPACT_ATOMS: atom_id res chain seq x y z
N MET A 1 -14.66 26.49 18.96
CA MET A 1 -16.12 26.69 18.78
C MET A 1 -16.59 25.98 17.53
N LEU A 2 -17.74 25.29 17.60
CA LEU A 2 -18.37 24.64 16.43
C LEU A 2 -18.86 25.70 15.43
N LYS A 3 -18.79 25.40 14.14
CA LYS A 3 -19.20 26.31 13.05
C LYS A 3 -20.13 25.60 12.06
N GLY A 4 -20.93 26.37 11.32
CA GLY A 4 -21.81 25.83 10.26
C GLY A 4 -22.84 24.83 10.78
N ASP A 5 -23.06 23.76 10.03
CA ASP A 5 -24.04 22.70 10.34
C ASP A 5 -23.80 22.06 11.71
N ALA A 6 -22.53 21.99 12.15
CA ALA A 6 -22.18 21.48 13.47
C ALA A 6 -22.72 22.36 14.61
N ALA A 7 -22.75 23.68 14.41
CA ALA A 7 -23.34 24.60 15.39
C ALA A 7 -24.88 24.51 15.40
N LEU A 8 -25.51 24.31 14.25
CA LEU A 8 -26.96 24.15 14.14
C LEU A 8 -27.43 22.83 14.77
N TRP A 9 -26.73 21.73 14.48
CA TRP A 9 -26.98 20.44 15.13
C TRP A 9 -26.77 20.53 16.64
N TRP A 10 -25.67 21.15 17.09
CA TRP A 10 -25.37 21.24 18.52
C TRP A 10 -26.48 21.96 19.28
N LYS A 11 -27.01 23.07 18.74
CA LYS A 11 -28.17 23.78 19.31
C LYS A 11 -29.40 22.88 19.50
N GLY A 12 -29.65 21.93 18.60
CA GLY A 12 -30.76 20.98 18.71
C GLY A 12 -30.48 19.80 19.63
N ALA A 13 -29.27 19.22 19.57
CA ALA A 13 -28.85 18.11 20.43
C ALA A 13 -28.87 18.50 21.92
N VAL A 14 -28.52 19.75 22.18
CA VAL A 14 -28.55 20.41 23.48
C VAL A 14 -29.96 20.51 24.07
N VAL A 15 -31.03 20.60 23.27
CA VAL A 15 -32.41 20.67 23.77
C VAL A 15 -32.88 19.31 24.33
N GLY A 16 -32.26 18.21 23.91
CA GLY A 16 -32.57 16.85 24.38
C GLY A 16 -31.64 16.32 25.48
N LEU A 17 -30.56 17.04 25.81
CA LEU A 17 -29.57 16.67 26.82
C LEU A 17 -29.61 17.69 27.95
N PHE A 18 -29.64 17.25 29.21
CA PHE A 18 -29.53 18.18 30.35
C PHE A 18 -28.16 18.87 30.29
N LEU A 19 -28.12 20.12 29.80
CA LEU A 19 -26.89 20.91 29.61
C LEU A 19 -26.07 21.04 30.88
N GLU A 20 -26.75 21.15 32.01
CA GLU A 20 -26.16 21.56 33.28
C GLU A 20 -25.16 20.54 33.84
N SER A 21 -25.17 19.30 33.31
CA SER A 21 -24.27 18.22 33.73
C SER A 21 -23.51 17.55 32.58
N LEU A 22 -23.58 18.07 31.36
CA LEU A 22 -22.97 17.39 30.21
C LEU A 22 -21.44 17.48 30.28
N SER A 23 -20.80 16.37 30.65
CA SER A 23 -19.36 16.26 30.69
C SER A 23 -18.75 16.33 29.29
N TRP A 24 -17.48 16.73 29.21
CA TRP A 24 -16.73 16.69 27.95
C TRP A 24 -16.68 15.30 27.32
N CYS A 25 -16.73 14.24 28.14
CA CYS A 25 -16.81 12.86 27.66
C CYS A 25 -18.16 12.56 26.98
N GLU A 26 -19.28 13.02 27.53
CA GLU A 26 -20.60 12.85 26.94
C GLU A 26 -20.76 13.67 25.66
N PHE A 27 -20.25 14.91 25.64
CA PHE A 27 -20.15 15.70 24.41
C PHE A 27 -19.44 14.94 23.30
N LYS A 28 -18.24 14.42 23.58
CA LYS A 28 -17.46 13.65 22.61
C LYS A 28 -18.24 12.44 22.14
N LYS A 29 -18.88 11.69 23.04
CA LYS A 29 -19.67 10.50 22.69
C LYS A 29 -20.78 10.84 21.68
N VAL A 30 -21.60 11.84 21.99
CA VAL A 30 -22.72 12.27 21.13
C VAL A 30 -22.23 12.85 19.81
N TYR A 31 -21.11 13.58 19.83
CA TYR A 31 -20.46 14.09 18.62
C TYR A 31 -19.94 12.96 17.72
N TYR A 32 -19.24 11.97 18.30
CA TYR A 32 -18.76 10.81 17.57
C TYR A 32 -19.92 9.97 17.01
N GLU A 33 -20.99 9.75 17.76
CA GLU A 33 -22.16 9.02 17.26
C GLU A 33 -22.83 9.74 16.08
N LYS A 34 -22.88 11.08 16.08
CA LYS A 34 -23.48 11.86 15.00
C LYS A 34 -22.63 11.95 13.73
N TYR A 35 -21.33 12.21 13.87
CA TYR A 35 -20.44 12.52 12.74
C TYR A 35 -19.52 11.36 12.32
N PHE A 36 -19.41 10.33 13.16
CA PHE A 36 -18.70 9.08 12.90
C PHE A 36 -19.63 7.88 13.13
N PRO A 37 -20.66 7.70 12.28
CA PRO A 37 -21.55 6.55 12.37
C PRO A 37 -20.77 5.23 12.29
N VAL A 38 -21.40 4.15 12.75
CA VAL A 38 -20.80 2.80 12.80
C VAL A 38 -20.18 2.41 11.45
N ASP A 39 -20.87 2.69 10.35
CA ASP A 39 -20.40 2.35 9.00
C ASP A 39 -19.14 3.15 8.61
N ALA A 40 -19.09 4.45 8.91
CA ALA A 40 -17.91 5.28 8.66
C ALA A 40 -16.69 4.81 9.46
N ARG A 41 -16.90 4.40 10.73
CA ARG A 41 -15.83 3.79 11.54
C ARG A 41 -15.38 2.45 10.98
N SER A 42 -16.32 1.62 10.58
CA SER A 42 -16.03 0.30 9.98
C SER A 42 -15.25 0.45 8.68
N GLN A 43 -15.57 1.46 7.87
CA GLN A 43 -14.83 1.80 6.66
C GLN A 43 -13.39 2.25 6.99
N LEU A 44 -13.20 3.16 7.95
CA LEU A 44 -11.85 3.58 8.38
C LEU A 44 -11.00 2.40 8.89
N ILE A 45 -11.61 1.51 9.68
CA ILE A 45 -10.95 0.28 10.13
C ILE A 45 -10.59 -0.59 8.93
N TRP A 46 -11.52 -0.82 8.01
CA TRP A 46 -11.27 -1.65 6.83
C TRP A 46 -10.17 -1.08 5.93
N GLU A 47 -10.19 0.24 5.69
CA GLU A 47 -9.16 0.95 4.93
C GLU A 47 -7.78 0.81 5.59
N PHE A 48 -7.71 0.96 6.92
CA PHE A 48 -6.47 0.79 7.67
C PHE A 48 -5.96 -0.67 7.66
N MET A 49 -6.84 -1.65 7.89
CA MET A 49 -6.49 -3.07 7.85
C MET A 49 -6.05 -3.52 6.45
N SER A 50 -6.63 -2.91 5.42
CA SER A 50 -6.31 -3.14 4.01
C SER A 50 -5.16 -2.27 3.52
N LEU A 51 -4.56 -1.42 4.37
CA LEU A 51 -3.48 -0.54 3.97
C LEU A 51 -2.28 -1.36 3.52
N ARG A 52 -1.78 -1.07 2.32
CA ARG A 52 -0.57 -1.64 1.75
C ARG A 52 0.33 -0.50 1.24
N GLN A 53 1.63 -0.70 1.35
CA GLN A 53 2.64 0.19 0.77
C GLN A 53 2.47 0.26 -0.75
N GLY A 54 2.41 -0.89 -1.43
CA GLY A 54 2.34 -0.95 -2.89
C GLY A 54 3.53 -0.23 -3.53
N ASP A 55 3.23 0.66 -4.47
CA ASP A 55 4.24 1.46 -5.19
C ASP A 55 4.63 2.76 -4.47
N LYS A 56 4.01 3.05 -3.32
CA LYS A 56 4.32 4.23 -2.51
C LYS A 56 5.70 4.11 -1.88
N SER A 57 6.32 5.25 -1.62
CA SER A 57 7.52 5.31 -0.79
C SER A 57 7.22 4.83 0.64
N VAL A 58 8.25 4.35 1.35
CA VAL A 58 8.13 4.04 2.79
C VAL A 58 7.64 5.26 3.56
N ALA A 59 8.06 6.48 3.20
CA ALA A 59 7.63 7.71 3.85
C ALA A 59 6.11 7.97 3.73
N GLU A 60 5.56 7.81 2.52
CA GLU A 60 4.11 7.97 2.30
C GLU A 60 3.31 6.88 3.00
N TYR A 61 3.83 5.65 3.00
CA TYR A 61 3.19 4.53 3.71
C TYR A 61 3.17 4.76 5.22
N VAL A 62 4.30 5.16 5.83
CA VAL A 62 4.37 5.49 7.27
C VAL A 62 3.38 6.59 7.63
N ARG A 63 3.28 7.65 6.81
CA ARG A 63 2.29 8.72 7.05
C ARG A 63 0.85 8.22 7.04
N GLN A 64 0.49 7.37 6.08
CA GLN A 64 -0.86 6.80 6.01
C GLN A 64 -1.12 5.83 7.16
N PHE A 65 -0.11 5.07 7.55
CA PHE A 65 -0.18 4.14 8.67
C PHE A 65 -0.44 4.87 10.00
N GLU A 66 0.32 5.92 10.32
CA GLU A 66 0.13 6.71 11.54
C GLU A 66 -1.23 7.45 11.55
N ARG A 67 -1.69 7.92 10.38
CA ARG A 67 -3.05 8.47 10.24
C ARG A 67 -4.09 7.42 10.61
N GLY A 68 -3.94 6.18 10.14
CA GLY A 68 -4.84 5.07 10.49
C GLY A 68 -4.80 4.69 11.98
N CYS A 69 -3.62 4.67 12.59
CA CYS A 69 -3.45 4.45 14.03
C CYS A 69 -4.23 5.46 14.89
N THR A 70 -4.47 6.68 14.39
CA THR A 70 -5.27 7.68 15.10
C THR A 70 -6.74 7.27 15.24
N PHE A 71 -7.27 6.48 14.30
CA PHE A 71 -8.68 6.05 14.28
C PHE A 71 -8.90 4.64 14.84
N VAL A 72 -7.83 3.84 14.99
CA VAL A 72 -7.90 2.45 15.44
C VAL A 72 -7.02 2.23 16.68
N PRO A 73 -7.48 2.66 17.88
CA PRO A 73 -6.68 2.60 19.10
C PRO A 73 -6.18 1.19 19.44
N SER A 74 -6.97 0.15 19.15
CA SER A 74 -6.61 -1.25 19.46
C SER A 74 -5.30 -1.70 18.83
N ILE A 75 -4.93 -1.14 17.68
CA ILE A 75 -3.64 -1.41 17.02
C ILE A 75 -2.59 -0.40 17.46
N ALA A 76 -2.97 0.86 17.65
CA ALA A 76 -2.03 1.92 18.02
C ALA A 76 -1.42 1.74 19.43
N THR A 77 -2.17 1.17 20.39
CA THR A 77 -1.75 1.05 21.79
C THR A 77 -0.97 -0.22 22.10
N VAL A 78 -0.99 -1.22 21.20
CA VAL A 78 -0.32 -2.51 21.40
C VAL A 78 0.85 -2.60 20.43
N GLU A 79 2.07 -2.44 20.95
CA GLU A 79 3.31 -2.34 20.13
C GLU A 79 3.48 -3.53 19.18
N SER A 80 3.22 -4.75 19.64
CA SER A 80 3.33 -5.97 18.83
C SER A 80 2.31 -6.00 17.68
N GLU A 81 1.08 -5.54 17.91
CA GLU A 81 0.04 -5.42 16.88
C GLU A 81 0.37 -4.31 15.89
N LYS A 82 0.85 -3.15 16.38
CA LYS A 82 1.32 -2.04 15.55
C LYS A 82 2.46 -2.49 14.63
N LEU A 83 3.44 -3.18 15.19
CA LEU A 83 4.57 -3.74 14.46
C LEU A 83 4.11 -4.77 13.41
N ARG A 84 3.26 -5.73 13.79
CA ARG A 84 2.74 -6.75 12.88
C ARG A 84 2.00 -6.11 11.71
N GLN A 85 1.04 -5.23 12.00
CA GLN A 85 0.22 -4.58 10.98
C GLN A 85 1.08 -3.73 10.04
N PHE A 86 2.06 -2.98 10.58
CA PHE A 86 2.99 -2.20 9.76
C PHE A 86 3.78 -3.09 8.81
N THR A 87 4.34 -4.18 9.35
CA THR A 87 5.21 -5.11 8.61
C THR A 87 4.43 -5.85 7.52
N ASP A 88 3.21 -6.31 7.82
CA ASP A 88 2.36 -7.03 6.87
C ASP A 88 1.99 -6.18 5.65
N GLY A 89 1.80 -4.88 5.85
CA GLY A 89 1.47 -3.94 4.78
C GLY A 89 2.66 -3.48 3.93
N LEU A 90 3.91 -3.77 4.31
CA LEU A 90 5.09 -3.46 3.51
C LEU A 90 5.12 -4.24 2.19
N ARG A 91 5.76 -3.66 1.17
CA ARG A 91 6.02 -4.36 -0.10
C ARG A 91 6.95 -5.57 0.15
N PRO A 92 6.79 -6.69 -0.58
CA PRO A 92 7.48 -7.94 -0.23
C PRO A 92 9.01 -7.88 -0.12
N ASP A 93 9.67 -7.09 -0.98
CA ASP A 93 11.12 -6.84 -0.96
C ASP A 93 11.57 -6.21 0.36
N ILE A 94 10.88 -5.14 0.79
CA ILE A 94 11.19 -4.42 2.04
C ILE A 94 10.75 -5.25 3.26
N ARG A 95 9.59 -5.90 3.18
CA ARG A 95 9.09 -6.77 4.27
C ARG A 95 10.07 -7.89 4.57
N HIS A 96 10.63 -8.52 3.54
CA HIS A 96 11.65 -9.55 3.71
C HIS A 96 12.87 -9.01 4.48
N ASP A 97 13.38 -7.85 4.09
CA ASP A 97 14.52 -7.21 4.75
C ASP A 97 14.26 -6.84 6.22
N VAL A 98 13.03 -6.43 6.53
CA VAL A 98 12.57 -6.14 7.89
C VAL A 98 12.51 -7.42 8.73
N ASN A 99 11.91 -8.48 8.18
CA ASN A 99 11.79 -9.77 8.88
C ASN A 99 13.16 -10.41 9.15
N MET A 100 14.11 -10.27 8.24
CA MET A 100 15.49 -10.79 8.43
C MET A 100 16.30 -10.02 9.49
N ALA A 101 15.81 -8.89 9.97
CA ALA A 101 16.50 -8.07 10.97
C ALA A 101 15.98 -8.28 12.40
N ASP A 102 15.04 -9.21 12.61
CA ASP A 102 14.47 -9.57 13.92
C ASP A 102 14.12 -8.34 14.78
N VAL A 103 13.36 -7.41 14.18
CA VAL A 103 12.96 -6.17 14.87
C VAL A 103 11.84 -6.42 15.89
N GLU A 104 11.97 -5.84 17.07
CA GLU A 104 11.00 -6.00 18.17
C GLU A 104 10.06 -4.80 18.35
N THR A 105 10.36 -3.66 17.70
CA THR A 105 9.57 -2.43 17.83
C THR A 105 9.17 -1.86 16.47
N TYR A 106 8.04 -1.17 16.45
CA TYR A 106 7.53 -0.46 15.28
C TYR A 106 8.58 0.53 14.73
N MET A 107 9.22 1.31 15.60
CA MET A 107 10.23 2.28 15.15
C MET A 107 11.49 1.61 14.58
N ALA A 108 11.89 0.44 15.11
CA ALA A 108 12.98 -0.34 14.51
C ALA A 108 12.59 -0.84 13.11
N ALA A 109 11.35 -1.31 12.93
CA ALA A 109 10.83 -1.72 11.62
C ALA A 109 10.79 -0.56 10.62
N VAL A 110 10.32 0.63 11.03
CA VAL A 110 10.30 1.84 10.20
C VAL A 110 11.72 2.20 9.74
N ASN A 111 12.68 2.26 10.67
CA ASN A 111 14.07 2.56 10.34
C ASN A 111 14.69 1.52 9.39
N ARG A 112 14.39 0.24 9.59
CA ARG A 112 14.85 -0.85 8.73
C ARG A 112 14.24 -0.76 7.33
N ALA A 113 12.94 -0.43 7.23
CA ALA A 113 12.25 -0.22 5.97
C ALA A 113 12.86 0.92 5.15
N TYR A 114 13.16 2.06 5.78
CA TYR A 114 13.86 3.18 5.12
C TYR A 114 15.25 2.80 4.59
N ARG A 115 16.01 2.01 5.36
CA ARG A 115 17.34 1.53 4.92
C ARG A 115 17.21 0.58 3.73
N SER A 116 16.24 -0.32 3.77
CA SER A 116 15.94 -1.26 2.68
C SER A 116 15.57 -0.50 1.40
N GLU A 117 14.62 0.44 1.46
CA GLU A 117 14.18 1.22 0.29
C GLU A 117 15.34 1.95 -0.40
N ARG A 118 16.24 2.57 0.38
CA ARG A 118 17.44 3.21 -0.16
C ARG A 118 18.37 2.19 -0.83
N GLY A 119 18.65 1.06 -0.16
CA GLY A 119 19.51 0.02 -0.72
C GLY A 119 18.98 -0.57 -2.04
N TRP A 120 17.67 -0.80 -2.14
CA TRP A 120 17.04 -1.26 -3.38
C TRP A 120 17.11 -0.23 -4.50
N LYS A 121 16.96 1.07 -4.18
CA LYS A 121 17.12 2.16 -5.14
C LYS A 121 18.56 2.23 -5.64
N ASP A 122 19.55 2.21 -4.75
CA ASP A 122 20.96 2.30 -5.10
C ASP A 122 21.39 1.11 -5.99
N MET A 123 20.95 -0.13 -5.66
CA MET A 123 21.21 -1.31 -6.49
C MET A 123 20.58 -1.20 -7.89
N ARG A 124 19.36 -0.66 -7.97
CA ARG A 124 18.68 -0.44 -9.26
C ARG A 124 19.43 0.58 -10.10
N ASP A 125 19.87 1.68 -9.50
CA ASP A 125 20.59 2.75 -10.18
C ASP A 125 21.97 2.28 -10.66
N ASP A 126 22.70 1.50 -9.84
CA ASP A 126 23.97 0.87 -10.22
C ASP A 126 23.79 -0.11 -11.39
N TYR A 127 22.77 -0.98 -11.33
CA TYR A 127 22.46 -1.91 -12.41
C TYR A 127 22.14 -1.17 -13.73
N GLN A 128 21.37 -0.10 -13.65
CA GLN A 128 21.05 0.74 -14.81
C GLN A 128 22.29 1.44 -15.38
N ARG A 129 23.15 2.01 -14.52
CA ARG A 129 24.42 2.63 -14.93
C ARG A 129 25.33 1.63 -15.65
N LYS A 130 25.52 0.44 -15.08
CA LYS A 130 26.34 -0.62 -15.68
C LYS A 130 25.80 -1.10 -17.02
N ARG A 131 24.47 -1.17 -17.17
CA ARG A 131 23.82 -1.52 -18.45
C ARG A 131 24.03 -0.45 -19.52
N GLN A 132 24.03 0.83 -19.16
CA GLN A 132 24.32 1.93 -20.10
C GLN A 132 25.77 1.92 -20.57
N MET A 133 26.71 1.62 -19.67
CA MET A 133 28.15 1.55 -19.97
C MET A 133 28.53 0.34 -20.85
N GLN A 134 27.74 -0.74 -20.81
CA GLN A 134 27.95 -1.95 -21.60
C GLN A 134 27.22 -1.94 -22.96
N GLN A 135 26.55 -0.84 -23.34
CA GLN A 135 26.02 -0.75 -24.70
C GLN A 135 27.19 -0.74 -25.69
N PRO A 136 27.27 -1.70 -26.63
CA PRO A 136 28.32 -1.68 -27.63
C PRO A 136 28.20 -0.37 -28.42
N ILE A 137 29.32 0.34 -28.60
CA ILE A 137 29.43 1.41 -29.59
C ILE A 137 28.91 0.80 -30.90
N ARG A 138 27.74 1.28 -31.34
CA ARG A 138 27.12 0.85 -32.59
C ARG A 138 27.96 1.41 -33.73
N GLY A 139 29.05 0.72 -34.04
CA GLY A 139 30.08 1.23 -34.94
C GLY A 139 31.31 0.33 -35.02
N GLN A 140 31.13 -0.98 -35.25
CA GLN A 140 32.01 -1.77 -36.11
C GLN A 140 31.44 -3.17 -36.30
N SER A 141 31.02 -3.44 -37.53
CA SER A 141 30.72 -4.77 -38.03
C SER A 141 31.97 -5.66 -37.88
N SER A 142 31.97 -6.53 -36.89
CA SER A 142 32.85 -7.71 -36.89
C SER A 142 31.94 -8.92 -36.87
N GLN A 143 31.81 -9.57 -38.02
CA GLN A 143 31.10 -10.84 -38.13
C GLN A 143 31.67 -11.84 -37.11
N PRO A 144 30.83 -12.60 -36.38
CA PRO A 144 31.35 -13.68 -35.56
C PRO A 144 31.98 -14.75 -36.47
N PRO A 145 33.13 -15.33 -36.10
CA PRO A 145 33.75 -16.38 -36.91
C PRO A 145 32.80 -17.58 -36.99
N ALA A 146 32.51 -18.02 -38.22
CA ALA A 146 31.63 -19.13 -38.51
C ALA A 146 32.09 -20.38 -37.74
N LYS A 147 31.22 -20.90 -36.86
CA LYS A 147 31.43 -22.22 -36.25
C LYS A 147 31.39 -23.27 -37.36
N ARG A 148 32.53 -23.91 -37.62
CA ARG A 148 32.63 -25.10 -38.48
C ARG A 148 31.67 -26.19 -37.96
N PRO A 149 30.80 -26.78 -38.80
CA PRO A 149 29.98 -27.91 -38.38
C PRO A 149 30.86 -29.15 -38.23
N TYR A 150 30.77 -29.79 -37.05
CA TYR A 150 31.33 -31.12 -36.81
C TYR A 150 30.64 -32.13 -37.74
N GLN A 151 31.39 -32.79 -38.64
CA GLN A 151 30.86 -33.87 -39.48
C GLN A 151 30.85 -35.16 -38.65
N GLY A 152 29.67 -35.56 -38.17
CA GLY A 152 29.42 -36.92 -37.70
C GLY A 152 29.12 -37.87 -38.87
N PRO A 153 29.30 -39.19 -38.69
CA PRO A 153 29.07 -40.18 -39.75
C PRO A 153 27.58 -40.31 -40.14
N PRO A 154 27.28 -40.79 -41.37
CA PRO A 154 25.97 -40.63 -42.01
C PRO A 154 24.87 -41.52 -41.42
N LYS A 155 23.64 -40.97 -41.41
CA LYS A 155 22.40 -41.65 -40.99
C LYS A 155 21.85 -42.54 -42.10
N SER A 156 21.35 -43.72 -41.72
CA SER A 156 20.44 -44.58 -42.50
C SER A 156 18.97 -44.11 -42.38
N PRO A 157 18.11 -44.44 -43.36
CA PRO A 157 16.84 -43.74 -43.59
C PRO A 157 15.68 -44.19 -42.70
N SER A 158 14.81 -43.22 -42.39
CA SER A 158 13.58 -43.33 -41.61
C SER A 158 12.42 -43.96 -42.39
N PRO A 159 11.35 -44.39 -41.69
CA PRO A 159 9.99 -44.18 -42.19
C PRO A 159 9.16 -43.29 -41.26
N GLN A 160 8.79 -42.14 -41.81
CA GLN A 160 7.48 -41.47 -41.79
C GLN A 160 6.47 -41.86 -40.67
N GLY A 161 6.20 -40.91 -39.77
CA GLY A 161 5.09 -40.95 -38.81
C GLY A 161 4.52 -39.54 -38.58
N GLN A 162 3.19 -39.45 -38.57
CA GLN A 162 2.37 -38.28 -38.87
C GLN A 162 2.46 -37.08 -37.90
N ARG A 163 2.25 -35.91 -38.51
CA ARG A 163 1.97 -34.60 -37.92
C ARG A 163 0.61 -34.61 -37.22
N GLN A 164 0.53 -34.09 -35.99
CA GLN A 164 -0.69 -33.43 -35.52
C GLN A 164 -0.35 -32.20 -34.67
N GLN A 165 -0.72 -31.04 -35.21
CA GLN A 165 -0.78 -29.77 -34.49
C GLN A 165 -1.97 -29.81 -33.53
N ARG A 166 -1.76 -29.41 -32.27
CA ARG A 166 -2.84 -28.94 -31.41
C ARG A 166 -2.43 -27.59 -30.81
N GLN A 167 -2.98 -26.53 -31.39
CA GLN A 167 -3.12 -25.25 -30.72
C GLN A 167 -4.32 -25.37 -29.78
N GLN A 168 -4.18 -24.95 -28.52
CA GLN A 168 -5.29 -24.41 -27.76
C GLN A 168 -4.79 -23.17 -27.02
N GLY A 169 -5.21 -22.02 -27.54
CA GLY A 169 -5.27 -20.80 -26.76
C GLY A 169 -6.31 -20.96 -25.66
N GLN A 170 -6.02 -20.37 -24.51
CA GLN A 170 -7.02 -20.17 -23.47
C GLN A 170 -6.97 -18.69 -23.08
N GLN A 171 -7.95 -17.97 -23.62
CA GLN A 171 -8.37 -16.66 -23.13
C GLN A 171 -8.92 -16.86 -21.71
N LYS A 172 -8.38 -16.12 -20.75
CA LYS A 172 -8.98 -15.99 -19.41
C LYS A 172 -10.08 -14.91 -19.46
N PRO A 173 -11.25 -15.13 -18.83
CA PRO A 173 -12.34 -14.16 -18.84
C PRO A 173 -11.95 -12.87 -18.13
N GLN A 174 -12.34 -11.76 -18.76
CA GLN A 174 -12.28 -10.40 -18.26
C GLN A 174 -13.27 -10.28 -17.09
N GLN A 175 -12.75 -10.33 -15.86
CA GLN A 175 -13.54 -9.94 -14.69
C GLN A 175 -13.57 -8.43 -14.62
N GLN A 176 -14.79 -7.88 -14.60
CA GLN A 176 -15.07 -6.50 -14.31
C GLN A 176 -14.52 -6.18 -12.93
N GLY A 177 -13.47 -5.35 -12.88
CA GLY A 177 -12.97 -4.80 -11.63
C GLY A 177 -14.03 -3.89 -11.00
N PRO A 178 -14.02 -3.71 -9.67
CA PRO A 178 -14.87 -2.73 -9.02
C PRO A 178 -14.65 -1.35 -9.64
N VAL A 179 -15.75 -0.65 -9.92
CA VAL A 179 -15.75 0.74 -10.37
C VAL A 179 -15.00 1.59 -9.32
N PRO A 180 -14.04 2.45 -9.70
CA PRO A 180 -13.37 3.32 -8.75
C PRO A 180 -14.37 4.26 -8.09
N LEU A 181 -14.60 4.12 -6.78
CA LEU A 181 -15.39 5.08 -5.99
C LEU A 181 -14.52 6.27 -5.58
N ASP A 182 -13.78 6.84 -6.53
CA ASP A 182 -12.92 8.01 -6.33
C ASP A 182 -13.69 9.34 -6.21
N LEU A 183 -15.00 9.26 -5.98
CA LEU A 183 -15.86 10.44 -5.87
C LEU A 183 -16.59 10.58 -4.52
N TYR A 184 -16.45 9.62 -3.60
CA TYR A 184 -17.05 9.76 -2.26
C TYR A 184 -16.07 10.16 -1.16
N SER A 185 -14.75 10.06 -1.39
CA SER A 185 -13.74 10.51 -0.41
C SER A 185 -13.50 12.02 -0.44
N PHE A 186 -13.76 12.71 -1.56
CA PHE A 186 -13.48 14.15 -1.68
C PHE A 186 -14.54 15.06 -1.04
N GLN A 187 -15.77 14.56 -0.78
CA GLN A 187 -16.83 15.39 -0.20
C GLN A 187 -16.81 15.37 1.33
N TYR A 188 -16.25 14.35 1.97
CA TYR A 188 -16.20 14.25 3.44
C TYR A 188 -14.97 14.94 4.06
N GLU A 189 -13.90 15.16 3.27
CA GLU A 189 -12.63 15.71 3.76
C GLU A 189 -12.60 17.24 3.93
N ARG A 190 -13.59 18.01 3.44
CA ARG A 190 -13.56 19.49 3.59
C ARG A 190 -14.37 20.08 4.74
N SER A 191 -15.28 19.34 5.37
CA SER A 191 -16.09 19.90 6.48
C SER A 191 -15.81 19.31 7.87
N ALA A 192 -15.19 18.13 7.98
CA ALA A 192 -15.05 17.47 9.29
C ALA A 192 -13.61 17.37 9.83
N VAL A 193 -12.58 17.37 8.97
CA VAL A 193 -11.20 17.00 9.38
C VAL A 193 -10.31 18.21 9.69
N SER A 194 -10.69 19.43 9.30
CA SER A 194 -9.88 20.63 9.60
C SER A 194 -9.98 21.12 11.05
N SER A 195 -10.80 20.51 11.92
CA SER A 195 -10.99 20.96 13.31
C SER A 195 -10.43 20.03 14.39
N ILE A 196 -9.74 18.94 14.03
CA ILE A 196 -9.29 17.95 15.01
C ILE A 196 -7.81 18.10 15.41
N HIS A 197 -6.99 18.83 14.65
CA HIS A 197 -5.59 19.08 15.02
C HIS A 197 -5.42 20.16 16.11
N ASP A 198 -6.37 21.08 16.26
CA ASP A 198 -6.26 22.22 17.21
C ASP A 198 -6.92 21.99 18.58
N LEU A 199 -7.42 20.78 18.88
CA LEU A 199 -8.19 20.51 20.12
C LEU A 199 -7.68 19.29 20.90
N LEU A 200 -6.45 18.84 20.63
CA LEU A 200 -5.78 17.75 21.34
C LEU A 200 -4.43 18.17 21.99
N CYS A 201 -4.27 19.46 22.30
CA CYS A 201 -3.33 19.94 23.33
C CYS A 201 -4.11 20.70 24.41
#